data_AF-A0A3A5REI3-F1
#
_entry.id   AF-A0A3A5REI3-F1
#
_cell.length_a   1.000
_cell.length_b   1.000
_cell.length_c   1.000
_cell.angle_alpha   90.00
_cell.angle_beta   90.00
_cell.angle_gamma   90.00
#
_symmetry.space_group_name_H-M   'P 1'
#
loop_
_entity.id
_entity.type
_entity.pdbx_description
1 polymer ?
#
loop_
_entity_poly.entity_id
_entity_poly.type
_entity_poly.pdbx_seq_one_letter_code
_entity_poly.pdbx_strand_id
1 'polypeptide(L)'
;MKNSFFSRFTPKEPKFFPLLKQLSEILLSSSALLIEILGHDSPEKRAEDYKRIKDLEREGDKLTNLILDELGTTFITPFDREDIHDLASGMDDVIDGINSCAKRITIYNPHPISDKGKELGHMVQQEAALIGQAMDELEAFRKSPDKLRAYCNQMHDIENRADDIYEFFITRLFEEEKDCIELIKIKEIMYELEKTTDAAEHVGKILRSLIVKYA
;
A
#
# COMPACT_ATOMS: atom_id res chain seq x y z
N MET A 1 39.01 15.84 -30.11
CA MET A 1 37.61 16.25 -29.82
C MET A 1 36.92 15.05 -29.19
N LYS A 2 36.59 15.12 -27.88
CA LYS A 2 35.92 14.03 -27.17
C LYS A 2 34.45 14.04 -27.56
N ASN A 3 33.93 12.92 -28.07
CA ASN A 3 32.56 12.79 -28.56
C ASN A 3 31.53 12.98 -27.43
N SER A 4 31.04 14.22 -27.29
CA SER A 4 29.98 14.66 -26.35
C SER A 4 28.61 14.03 -26.63
N PHE A 5 28.44 13.36 -27.78
CA PHE A 5 27.17 12.72 -28.14
C PHE A 5 26.88 11.44 -27.33
N PHE A 6 27.91 10.67 -26.94
CA PHE A 6 27.71 9.38 -26.25
C PHE A 6 27.42 9.50 -24.76
N SER A 7 27.77 10.62 -24.10
CA SER A 7 27.42 10.85 -22.69
C SER A 7 25.91 11.03 -22.47
N ARG A 8 25.17 11.35 -23.54
CA ARG A 8 23.70 11.41 -23.55
C ARG A 8 23.04 10.02 -23.65
N PHE A 9 23.81 9.00 -24.01
CA PHE A 9 23.36 7.61 -24.16
C PHE A 9 23.90 6.68 -23.07
N THR A 10 24.71 7.19 -22.14
CA THR A 10 25.09 6.43 -20.94
C THR A 10 23.83 6.18 -20.11
N PRO A 11 23.46 4.92 -19.85
CA PRO A 11 22.38 4.61 -18.93
C PRO A 11 22.78 5.21 -17.58
N LYS A 12 22.05 6.23 -17.13
CA LYS A 12 22.03 6.54 -15.70
C LYS A 12 21.50 5.28 -15.02
N GLU A 13 22.05 4.92 -13.86
CA GLU A 13 21.56 3.80 -13.05
C GLU A 13 20.01 3.80 -13.04
N PRO A 14 19.35 2.62 -13.04
CA PRO A 14 17.90 2.54 -13.18
C PRO A 14 17.21 3.14 -11.95
N LYS A 15 17.04 4.46 -11.97
CA LYS A 15 16.48 5.30 -10.91
C LYS A 15 15.10 4.85 -10.43
N PHE A 16 14.35 4.11 -11.26
CA PHE A 16 13.02 3.66 -10.91
C PHE A 16 13.00 2.58 -9.82
N PHE A 17 13.97 1.66 -9.76
CA PHE A 17 13.96 0.65 -8.69
C PHE A 17 14.18 1.28 -7.30
N PRO A 18 15.17 2.17 -7.10
CA PRO A 18 15.32 2.87 -5.83
C PRO A 18 14.11 3.73 -5.46
N LEU A 19 13.46 4.40 -6.43
CA LEU A 19 12.27 5.22 -6.15
C LEU A 19 11.06 4.36 -5.74
N LEU A 20 10.80 3.26 -6.45
CA LEU A 20 9.75 2.31 -6.06
C LEU A 20 10.02 1.69 -4.69
N LYS A 21 11.29 1.38 -4.39
CA LYS A 21 11.69 0.90 -3.06
C LYS A 21 11.42 1.93 -1.98
N GLN A 22 11.81 3.19 -2.19
CA GLN A 22 11.52 4.28 -1.24
C GLN A 22 10.02 4.45 -1.00
N LEU A 23 9.18 4.33 -2.04
CA LEU A 23 7.72 4.41 -1.90
C LEU A 23 7.18 3.25 -1.06
N SER A 24 7.72 2.04 -1.25
CA SER A 24 7.36 0.89 -0.40
C SER A 24 7.81 1.04 1.06
N GLU A 25 8.88 1.79 1.33
CA GLU A 25 9.33 2.08 2.70
C GLU A 25 8.42 3.10 3.39
N ILE A 26 7.91 4.09 2.65
CA ILE A 26 6.85 5.00 3.13
C ILE A 26 5.59 4.21 3.44
N LEU A 27 5.15 3.33 2.53
CA LEU A 27 4.01 2.44 2.76
C LEU A 27 4.19 1.59 4.02
N LEU A 28 5.34 0.95 4.20
CA LEU A 28 5.63 0.17 5.40
C LEU A 28 5.58 1.03 6.68
N SER A 29 6.13 2.24 6.63
CA SER A 29 6.09 3.19 7.75
C SER A 29 4.65 3.63 8.07
N SER A 30 3.85 3.93 7.06
CA SER A 30 2.42 4.27 7.20
C SER A 30 1.64 3.12 7.83
N SER A 31 1.89 1.88 7.39
CA SER A 31 1.22 0.71 7.93
C SER A 31 1.56 0.44 9.41
N ALA A 32 2.79 0.78 9.85
CA ALA A 32 3.15 0.70 11.26
C ALA A 32 2.37 1.71 12.12
N LEU A 33 2.19 2.94 11.63
CA LEU A 33 1.35 3.93 12.30
C LEU A 33 -0.13 3.56 12.31
N LEU A 34 -0.61 2.84 11.29
CA LEU A 34 -1.97 2.30 11.29
C LEU A 34 -2.21 1.39 12.51
N ILE A 35 -1.24 0.54 12.87
CA ILE A 35 -1.34 -0.30 14.07
C ILE A 35 -1.38 0.56 15.34
N GLU A 36 -0.56 1.62 15.42
CA GLU A 36 -0.56 2.53 16.56
C GLU A 36 -1.93 3.18 16.76
N ILE A 37 -2.52 3.76 15.70
CA ILE A 37 -3.82 4.45 15.80
C ILE A 37 -4.98 3.48 16.10
N LEU A 38 -4.97 2.26 15.56
CA LEU A 38 -5.95 1.22 15.88
C LEU A 38 -5.84 0.72 17.33
N GLY A 39 -4.66 0.86 17.94
CA GLY A 39 -4.40 0.49 19.34
C GLY A 39 -4.71 1.59 20.35
N HIS A 40 -4.94 2.82 19.91
CA HIS A 40 -5.22 3.96 20.78
C HIS A 40 -6.72 4.26 20.90
N ASP A 41 -7.15 4.64 22.10
CA ASP A 41 -8.55 5.01 22.40
C ASP A 41 -8.74 6.51 22.69
N SER A 42 -7.66 7.24 22.97
CA SER A 42 -7.70 8.68 23.22
C SER A 42 -7.84 9.45 21.89
N PRO A 43 -8.81 10.37 21.78
CA PRO A 43 -8.95 11.23 20.60
C PRO A 43 -7.69 12.06 20.31
N GLU A 44 -7.00 12.52 21.37
CA GLU A 44 -5.78 13.31 21.26
C GLU A 44 -4.65 12.49 20.61
N LYS A 45 -4.44 11.26 21.08
CA LYS A 45 -3.46 10.34 20.48
C LYS A 45 -3.82 9.98 19.04
N ARG A 46 -5.10 9.66 18.79
CA ARG A 46 -5.59 9.37 17.42
C ARG A 46 -5.36 10.55 16.48
N ALA A 47 -5.49 11.79 16.95
CA ALA A 47 -5.22 12.98 16.14
C ALA A 47 -3.72 13.19 15.88
N GLU A 48 -2.86 12.90 16.86
CA GLU A 48 -1.39 12.92 16.69
C GLU A 48 -0.92 11.88 15.67
N ASP A 49 -1.41 10.65 15.77
CA ASP A 49 -1.07 9.57 14.83
C ASP A 49 -1.60 9.84 13.43
N TYR A 50 -2.85 10.33 13.30
CA TYR A 50 -3.39 10.74 12.01
C TYR A 50 -2.54 11.83 11.34
N LYS A 51 -2.04 12.81 12.11
CA LYS A 51 -1.14 13.83 11.56
C LYS A 51 0.13 13.22 10.98
N ARG A 52 0.75 12.27 11.70
CA ARG A 52 1.96 11.55 11.26
C ARG A 52 1.69 10.74 9.99
N ILE A 53 0.55 10.02 9.93
CA ILE A 53 0.12 9.28 8.74
C ILE A 53 -0.11 10.22 7.55
N LYS A 54 -0.75 11.37 7.78
CA LYS A 54 -0.99 12.36 6.73
C LYS A 54 0.30 12.99 6.19
N ASP A 55 1.32 13.12 7.03
CA ASP A 55 2.63 13.60 6.59
C ASP A 55 3.34 12.55 5.73
N LEU A 56 3.24 11.25 6.07
CA LEU A 56 3.74 10.16 5.23
C LEU A 56 2.98 10.04 3.89
N GLU A 57 1.65 10.21 3.90
CA GLU A 57 0.86 10.23 2.66
C GLU A 57 1.32 11.34 1.71
N ARG A 58 1.56 12.55 2.23
CA ARG A 58 2.12 13.65 1.43
C ARG A 58 3.53 13.36 0.92
N GLU A 59 4.31 12.56 1.62
CA GLU A 59 5.62 12.11 1.16
C GLU A 59 5.50 11.06 0.06
N GLY A 60 4.55 10.12 0.21
CA GLY A 60 4.14 9.14 -0.81
C GLY A 60 3.72 9.84 -2.10
N ASP A 61 2.72 10.73 -2.03
CA ASP A 61 2.24 11.54 -3.16
C ASP A 61 3.37 12.22 -3.94
N LYS A 62 4.30 12.85 -3.22
CA LYS A 62 5.44 13.56 -3.84
C LYS A 62 6.34 12.59 -4.59
N LEU A 63 6.58 11.42 -4.01
CA LEU A 63 7.44 10.41 -4.60
C LEU A 63 6.77 9.73 -5.80
N THR A 64 5.46 9.45 -5.71
CA THR A 64 4.62 8.97 -6.81
C THR A 64 4.68 9.97 -7.97
N ASN A 65 4.40 11.25 -7.72
CA ASN A 65 4.50 12.29 -8.75
C ASN A 65 5.92 12.40 -9.35
N LEU A 66 6.96 12.27 -8.54
CA LEU A 66 8.34 12.25 -9.04
C LEU A 66 8.58 11.06 -9.99
N ILE A 67 8.10 9.85 -9.65
CA ILE A 67 8.21 8.68 -10.53
C ILE A 67 7.51 8.95 -11.87
N LEU A 68 6.31 9.54 -11.84
CA LEU A 68 5.54 9.87 -13.05
C LEU A 68 6.24 10.93 -13.92
N ASP A 69 6.77 11.98 -13.32
CA ASP A 69 7.56 13.02 -14.02
C ASP A 69 8.82 12.42 -14.67
N GLU A 70 9.50 11.52 -13.95
CA GLU A 70 10.67 10.81 -14.47
C GLU A 70 10.29 9.87 -15.61
N LEU A 71 9.12 9.21 -15.58
CA LEU A 71 8.60 8.42 -16.70
C LEU A 71 8.31 9.27 -17.94
N GLY A 72 7.79 10.49 -17.76
CA GLY A 72 7.50 11.43 -18.84
C GLY A 72 8.74 11.97 -19.55
N THR A 73 9.87 12.05 -18.84
CA THR A 73 11.14 12.59 -19.37
C THR A 73 12.16 11.51 -19.73
N THR A 74 11.96 10.26 -19.32
CA THR A 74 12.88 9.15 -19.56
C THR A 74 12.50 8.33 -20.78
N PHE A 75 13.42 8.24 -21.74
CA PHE A 75 13.22 7.47 -22.96
C PHE A 75 13.37 5.95 -22.75
N ILE A 76 14.35 5.52 -21.95
CA ILE A 76 14.66 4.11 -21.69
C ILE A 76 14.30 3.76 -20.24
N THR A 77 13.35 2.86 -20.06
CA THR A 77 12.92 2.34 -18.75
C THR A 77 13.42 0.90 -18.53
N PRO A 78 13.61 0.46 -17.26
CA PRO A 78 14.13 -0.88 -16.98
C PRO A 78 13.17 -2.01 -17.39
N PHE A 79 11.86 -1.74 -17.35
CA PHE A 79 10.76 -2.56 -17.85
C PHE A 79 9.64 -1.63 -18.34
N ASP A 80 8.48 -2.17 -18.71
CA ASP A 80 7.39 -1.38 -19.30
C ASP A 80 6.99 -0.21 -18.43
N ARG A 81 6.87 0.97 -19.06
CA ARG A 81 6.55 2.22 -18.38
C ARG A 81 5.18 2.20 -17.70
N GLU A 82 4.23 1.47 -18.29
CA GLU A 82 2.89 1.29 -17.73
C GLU A 82 2.97 0.49 -16.42
N ASP A 83 3.77 -0.56 -16.35
CA ASP A 83 3.95 -1.31 -15.10
C ASP A 83 4.67 -0.48 -14.02
N ILE A 84 5.61 0.40 -14.38
CA ILE A 84 6.25 1.32 -13.40
C ILE A 84 5.20 2.31 -12.86
N HIS A 85 4.38 2.88 -13.75
CA HIS A 85 3.29 3.76 -13.39
C HIS A 85 2.32 3.05 -12.44
N ASP A 86 1.82 1.88 -12.83
CA ASP A 86 0.81 1.14 -12.09
C ASP A 86 1.31 0.67 -10.73
N LEU A 87 2.59 0.28 -10.62
CA LEU A 87 3.20 -0.03 -9.32
C LEU A 87 3.29 1.19 -8.40
N ALA A 88 3.67 2.35 -8.95
CA ALA A 88 3.75 3.58 -8.17
C ALA A 88 2.35 4.01 -7.68
N SER A 89 1.38 4.12 -8.60
CA SER A 89 0.00 4.46 -8.26
C SER A 89 -0.66 3.44 -7.34
N GLY A 90 -0.44 2.14 -7.54
CA GLY A 90 -1.00 1.12 -6.66
C GLY A 90 -0.45 1.18 -5.24
N MET A 91 0.85 1.46 -5.05
CA MET A 91 1.40 1.67 -3.70
C MET A 91 0.86 2.96 -3.06
N ASP A 92 0.68 4.02 -3.85
CA ASP A 92 0.07 5.29 -3.43
C ASP A 92 -1.37 5.07 -2.93
N ASP A 93 -2.18 4.31 -3.68
CA ASP A 93 -3.56 3.96 -3.31
C ASP A 93 -3.64 3.25 -1.95
N VAL A 94 -2.66 2.39 -1.62
CA VAL A 94 -2.59 1.73 -0.31
C VAL A 94 -2.23 2.73 0.79
N ILE A 95 -1.28 3.64 0.54
CA ILE A 95 -0.92 4.71 1.48
C ILE A 95 -2.13 5.61 1.75
N ASP A 96 -2.89 5.94 0.70
CA ASP A 96 -4.13 6.69 0.77
C ASP A 96 -5.23 5.96 1.55
N GLY A 97 -5.36 4.65 1.34
CA GLY A 97 -6.24 3.79 2.13
C GLY A 97 -5.93 3.83 3.63
N ILE A 98 -4.65 3.73 3.99
CA ILE A 98 -4.16 3.86 5.37
C ILE A 98 -4.51 5.24 5.95
N ASN A 99 -4.24 6.31 5.20
CA ASN A 99 -4.56 7.68 5.59
C ASN A 99 -6.07 7.89 5.76
N SER A 100 -6.88 7.31 4.88
CA SER A 100 -8.34 7.35 4.93
C SER A 100 -8.88 6.60 6.16
N CYS A 101 -8.32 5.43 6.48
CA CYS A 101 -8.62 4.69 7.72
C CYS A 101 -8.35 5.55 8.95
N ALA A 102 -7.14 6.11 9.04
CA ALA A 102 -6.74 6.96 10.15
C ALA A 102 -7.65 8.19 10.30
N LYS A 103 -7.94 8.86 9.19
CA LYS A 103 -8.88 9.98 9.14
C LYS A 103 -10.25 9.59 9.69
N ARG A 104 -10.82 8.46 9.24
CA ARG A 104 -12.14 7.97 9.70
C ARG A 104 -12.14 7.70 11.19
N ILE A 105 -11.13 7.02 11.72
CA ILE A 105 -10.96 6.79 13.16
C ILE A 105 -10.97 8.11 13.94
N THR A 106 -10.22 9.11 13.47
CA THR A 106 -10.13 10.42 14.13
C THR A 106 -11.43 11.21 14.07
N ILE A 107 -12.09 11.30 12.91
CA ILE A 107 -13.29 12.15 12.74
C ILE A 107 -14.57 11.50 13.28
N TYR A 108 -14.68 10.17 13.20
CA TYR A 108 -15.85 9.45 13.70
C TYR A 108 -15.76 9.21 15.20
N ASN A 109 -14.53 9.10 15.72
CA ASN A 109 -14.27 8.81 17.12
C ASN A 109 -15.13 7.63 17.62
N PRO A 110 -14.91 6.41 17.09
CA PRO A 110 -15.62 5.22 17.52
C PRO A 110 -15.20 4.84 18.94
N HIS A 111 -15.94 3.90 19.53
CA HIS A 111 -15.47 3.10 20.65
C HIS A 111 -14.13 2.41 20.34
N PRO A 112 -13.46 1.80 21.34
CA PRO A 112 -12.23 1.04 21.10
C PRO A 112 -12.39 0.06 19.94
N ILE A 113 -11.43 0.07 19.01
CA ILE A 113 -11.48 -0.77 17.83
C ILE A 113 -11.39 -2.24 18.25
N SER A 114 -12.28 -3.06 17.68
CA SER A 114 -12.35 -4.50 17.96
C SER A 114 -11.08 -5.22 17.52
N ASP A 115 -10.86 -6.42 18.06
CA ASP A 115 -9.73 -7.26 17.65
C ASP A 115 -9.77 -7.59 16.15
N LYS A 116 -10.96 -7.65 15.55
CA LYS A 116 -11.13 -7.87 14.10
C LYS A 116 -10.66 -6.67 13.28
N GLY A 117 -10.92 -5.44 13.73
CA GLY A 117 -10.36 -4.25 13.07
C GLY A 117 -8.84 -4.16 13.19
N LYS A 118 -8.29 -4.56 14.34
CA LYS A 118 -6.83 -4.67 14.53
C LYS A 118 -6.22 -5.78 13.67
N GLU A 119 -6.92 -6.91 13.52
CA GLU A 119 -6.52 -8.02 12.65
C GLU A 119 -6.41 -7.57 11.19
N LEU A 120 -7.39 -6.82 10.66
CA LEU A 120 -7.30 -6.22 9.32
C LEU A 120 -6.12 -5.24 9.21
N GLY A 121 -5.91 -4.38 10.21
CA GLY A 121 -4.74 -3.49 10.22
C GLY A 121 -3.40 -4.25 10.15
N HIS A 122 -3.29 -5.39 10.85
CA HIS A 122 -2.11 -6.26 10.76
C HIS A 122 -1.97 -6.94 9.40
N MET A 123 -3.06 -7.22 8.70
CA MET A 123 -3.02 -7.74 7.33
C MET A 123 -2.46 -6.69 6.36
N VAL A 124 -2.94 -5.44 6.43
CA VAL A 124 -2.37 -4.31 5.67
C VAL A 124 -0.87 -4.17 5.90
N GLN A 125 -0.42 -4.27 7.16
CA GLN A 125 1.02 -4.22 7.48
C GLN A 125 1.82 -5.40 6.90
N GLN A 126 1.24 -6.61 6.90
CA GLN A 126 1.88 -7.78 6.29
C GLN A 126 2.02 -7.61 4.78
N GLU A 127 0.98 -7.12 4.10
CA GLU A 127 1.02 -6.85 2.67
C GLU A 127 2.00 -5.74 2.33
N ALA A 128 2.05 -4.65 3.10
CA ALA A 128 3.05 -3.60 2.96
C ALA A 128 4.49 -4.15 3.05
N ALA A 129 4.74 -5.08 3.98
CA ALA A 129 6.05 -5.73 4.08
C ALA A 129 6.35 -6.63 2.86
N LEU A 130 5.37 -7.38 2.36
CA LEU A 130 5.50 -8.21 1.16
C LEU A 130 5.75 -7.35 -0.10
N ILE A 131 5.07 -6.21 -0.23
CA ILE A 131 5.31 -5.23 -1.30
C ILE A 131 6.76 -4.72 -1.20
N GLY A 132 7.22 -4.35 -0.01
CA GLY A 132 8.59 -3.93 0.22
C GLY A 132 9.63 -4.99 -0.19
N GLN A 133 9.37 -6.26 0.11
CA GLN A 133 10.21 -7.39 -0.32
C GLN A 133 10.12 -7.65 -1.83
N ALA A 134 8.96 -7.45 -2.43
CA ALA A 134 8.76 -7.58 -3.87
C ALA A 134 9.57 -6.53 -4.65
N MET A 135 9.65 -5.29 -4.13
CA MET A 135 10.46 -4.23 -4.73
C MET A 135 11.95 -4.59 -4.78
N ASP A 136 12.46 -5.31 -3.76
CA ASP A 136 13.86 -5.77 -3.73
C ASP A 136 14.17 -6.80 -4.83
N GLU A 137 13.16 -7.54 -5.31
CA GLU A 137 13.33 -8.58 -6.32
C GLU A 137 13.15 -8.05 -7.76
N LEU A 138 12.75 -6.78 -7.95
CA LEU A 138 12.48 -6.18 -9.28
C LEU A 138 13.71 -6.07 -10.19
N GLU A 139 14.93 -6.11 -9.66
CA GLU A 139 16.14 -6.17 -10.51
C GLU A 139 16.41 -7.58 -11.03
N ALA A 140 16.01 -8.60 -10.26
CA ALA A 140 16.34 -10.00 -10.49
C ALA A 140 15.20 -10.83 -11.09
N PHE A 141 13.96 -10.32 -11.10
CA PHE A 141 12.75 -11.08 -11.43
C PHE A 141 12.81 -11.79 -12.79
N ARG A 142 13.45 -11.18 -13.81
CA ARG A 142 13.62 -11.80 -15.14
C ARG A 142 14.44 -13.09 -15.11
N LYS A 143 15.36 -13.22 -14.15
CA LYS A 143 16.21 -14.41 -14.00
C LYS A 143 15.62 -15.41 -13.01
N SER A 144 14.91 -14.93 -12.00
CA SER A 144 14.38 -15.75 -10.90
C SER A 144 13.02 -15.22 -10.43
N PRO A 145 11.93 -15.51 -11.15
CA PRO A 145 10.60 -14.98 -10.84
C PRO A 145 9.93 -15.67 -9.64
N ASP A 146 10.45 -16.79 -9.15
CA ASP A 146 9.76 -17.65 -8.20
C ASP A 146 9.50 -16.98 -6.85
N LYS A 147 10.44 -16.19 -6.34
CA LYS A 147 10.25 -15.42 -5.11
C LYS A 147 9.15 -14.35 -5.27
N LEU A 148 9.23 -13.58 -6.35
CA LEU A 148 8.24 -12.55 -6.65
C LEU A 148 6.84 -13.17 -6.79
N ARG A 149 6.73 -14.31 -7.47
CA ARG A 149 5.49 -15.07 -7.59
C ARG A 149 4.98 -15.56 -6.23
N ALA A 150 5.87 -16.01 -5.34
CA ALA A 150 5.51 -16.41 -3.99
C ALA A 150 4.96 -15.24 -3.15
N TYR A 151 5.51 -14.03 -3.26
CA TYR A 151 4.95 -12.85 -2.61
C TYR A 151 3.57 -12.49 -3.18
N CYS A 152 3.41 -12.56 -4.51
CA CYS A 152 2.11 -12.33 -5.15
C CYS A 152 1.02 -13.31 -4.69
N ASN A 153 1.38 -14.57 -4.42
CA ASN A 153 0.44 -15.55 -3.87
C ASN A 153 0.13 -15.26 -2.40
N GLN A 154 1.12 -14.88 -1.60
CA GLN A 154 0.89 -14.53 -0.20
C GLN A 154 -0.03 -13.31 -0.02
N MET A 155 0.12 -12.27 -0.86
CA MET A 155 -0.79 -11.12 -0.84
C MET A 155 -2.23 -11.55 -1.18
N HIS A 156 -2.40 -12.38 -2.21
CA HIS A 156 -3.71 -12.95 -2.54
C HIS A 156 -4.31 -13.78 -1.40
N ASP A 157 -3.51 -14.60 -0.71
CA ASP A 157 -3.99 -15.39 0.43
C ASP A 157 -4.35 -14.50 1.64
N ILE A 158 -3.70 -13.34 1.80
CA ILE A 158 -4.01 -12.38 2.86
C ILE A 158 -5.32 -11.65 2.56
N GLU A 159 -5.52 -11.15 1.35
CA GLU A 159 -6.74 -10.45 0.94
C GLU A 159 -7.98 -11.34 1.06
N ASN A 160 -7.94 -12.59 0.58
CA ASN A 160 -9.07 -13.52 0.76
C ASN A 160 -9.45 -13.69 2.25
N ARG A 161 -8.45 -13.69 3.15
CA ARG A 161 -8.71 -13.79 4.60
C ARG A 161 -9.21 -12.47 5.19
N ALA A 162 -8.78 -11.34 4.65
CA ALA A 162 -9.26 -10.02 5.04
C ALA A 162 -10.74 -9.87 4.70
N ASP A 163 -11.15 -10.31 3.50
CA ASP A 163 -12.54 -10.37 3.06
C ASP A 163 -13.39 -11.24 4.00
N ASP A 164 -12.96 -12.46 4.29
CA ASP A 164 -13.65 -13.36 5.23
C ASP A 164 -13.88 -12.70 6.62
N ILE A 165 -12.85 -12.00 7.13
CA ILE A 165 -12.92 -11.28 8.41
C ILE A 165 -13.92 -10.12 8.33
N TYR A 166 -13.86 -9.36 7.25
CA TYR A 166 -14.75 -8.22 7.02
C TYR A 166 -16.21 -8.68 6.91
N GLU A 167 -16.50 -9.68 6.08
CA GLU A 167 -17.85 -10.22 5.87
C GLU A 167 -18.43 -10.78 7.18
N PHE A 168 -17.63 -11.54 7.92
CA PHE A 168 -18.01 -12.05 9.23
C PHE A 168 -18.32 -10.90 10.20
N PHE A 169 -17.42 -9.91 10.28
CA PHE A 169 -17.59 -8.76 11.17
C PHE A 169 -18.86 -7.98 10.85
N ILE A 170 -19.10 -7.66 9.58
CA ILE A 170 -20.30 -6.94 9.15
C ILE A 170 -21.56 -7.73 9.46
N THR A 171 -21.58 -9.05 9.21
CA THR A 171 -22.71 -9.91 9.55
C THR A 171 -23.06 -9.81 11.04
N ARG A 172 -22.05 -9.96 11.92
CA ARG A 172 -22.24 -9.83 13.38
C ARG A 172 -22.68 -8.43 13.78
N LEU A 173 -22.07 -7.39 13.20
CA LEU A 173 -22.36 -5.99 13.49
C LEU A 173 -23.85 -5.68 13.28
N PHE A 174 -24.42 -6.11 12.15
CA PHE A 174 -25.82 -5.84 11.83
C PHE A 174 -26.81 -6.70 12.63
N GLU A 175 -26.40 -7.85 13.16
CA GLU A 175 -27.23 -8.66 14.06
C GLU A 175 -27.24 -8.11 15.50
N GLU A 176 -26.09 -7.65 15.99
CA GLU A 176 -25.83 -7.45 17.42
C GLU A 176 -25.91 -5.97 17.83
N GLU A 177 -25.35 -5.04 17.05
CA GLU A 177 -25.31 -3.62 17.39
C GLU A 177 -26.72 -2.99 17.33
N LYS A 178 -27.04 -2.16 18.32
CA LYS A 178 -28.34 -1.47 18.44
C LYS A 178 -28.18 0.05 18.33
N ASP A 179 -27.00 0.59 18.58
CA ASP A 179 -26.67 1.97 18.30
C ASP A 179 -26.32 2.15 16.81
N CYS A 180 -27.26 2.71 16.06
CA CYS A 180 -27.08 2.99 14.64
C CYS A 180 -25.94 3.99 14.36
N ILE A 181 -25.65 4.90 15.29
CA ILE A 181 -24.56 5.87 15.13
C ILE A 181 -23.23 5.11 15.19
N GLU A 182 -23.03 4.28 16.20
CA GLU A 182 -21.80 3.50 16.33
C GLU A 182 -21.64 2.48 15.20
N LEU A 183 -22.74 1.84 14.78
CA LEU A 183 -22.77 0.95 13.62
C LEU A 183 -22.22 1.64 12.37
N ILE A 184 -22.67 2.87 12.08
CA ILE A 184 -22.19 3.62 10.91
C ILE A 184 -20.68 3.87 11.03
N LYS A 185 -20.20 4.35 12.18
CA LYS A 185 -18.77 4.66 12.35
C LYS A 185 -17.88 3.44 12.11
N ILE A 186 -18.20 2.33 12.76
CA ILE A 186 -17.34 1.14 12.70
C ILE A 186 -17.45 0.44 11.34
N LYS A 187 -18.64 0.42 10.73
CA LYS A 187 -18.82 -0.09 9.35
C LYS A 187 -17.93 0.67 8.37
N GLU A 188 -17.91 2.00 8.42
CA GLU A 188 -17.11 2.81 7.49
C GLU A 188 -15.60 2.65 7.71
N ILE A 189 -15.15 2.41 8.94
CA ILE A 189 -13.73 2.13 9.24
C ILE A 189 -13.34 0.74 8.75
N MET A 190 -14.14 -0.29 9.04
CA MET A 190 -13.88 -1.66 8.61
C MET A 190 -13.89 -1.82 7.10
N TYR A 191 -14.81 -1.11 6.42
CA TYR A 191 -14.85 -1.07 4.97
C TYR A 191 -13.59 -0.43 4.38
N GLU A 192 -13.04 0.61 5.00
CA GLU A 192 -11.79 1.19 4.49
C GLU A 192 -10.59 0.29 4.70
N LEU A 193 -10.54 -0.45 5.82
CA LEU A 193 -9.48 -1.40 6.08
C LEU A 193 -9.46 -2.53 5.05
N GLU A 194 -10.63 -3.10 4.73
CA GLU A 194 -10.76 -4.15 3.69
C GLU A 194 -10.42 -3.59 2.30
N LYS A 195 -10.92 -2.40 1.94
CA LYS A 195 -10.50 -1.75 0.68
C LYS A 195 -8.99 -1.51 0.59
N THR A 196 -8.34 -1.26 1.72
CA THR A 196 -6.88 -1.06 1.77
C THR A 196 -6.14 -2.39 1.53
N THR A 197 -6.66 -3.51 2.00
CA THR A 197 -6.11 -4.85 1.69
C THR A 197 -6.31 -5.21 0.21
N ASP A 198 -7.49 -4.94 -0.37
CA ASP A 198 -7.73 -5.14 -1.83
C ASP A 198 -6.77 -4.30 -2.69
N ALA A 199 -6.55 -3.03 -2.32
CA ALA A 199 -5.56 -2.18 -3.00
C ALA A 199 -4.14 -2.75 -2.94
N ALA A 200 -3.74 -3.35 -1.81
CA ALA A 200 -2.43 -3.97 -1.66
C ALA A 200 -2.31 -5.25 -2.49
N GLU A 201 -3.35 -6.07 -2.55
CA GLU A 201 -3.42 -7.24 -3.44
C GLU A 201 -3.35 -6.83 -4.91
N HIS A 202 -3.94 -5.68 -5.28
CA HIS A 202 -3.87 -5.15 -6.63
C HIS A 202 -2.42 -4.88 -7.08
N VAL A 203 -1.55 -4.39 -6.20
CA VAL A 203 -0.10 -4.29 -6.45
C VAL A 203 0.49 -5.67 -6.76
N GLY A 204 0.07 -6.71 -6.03
CA GLY A 204 0.40 -8.10 -6.32
C GLY A 204 -0.08 -8.59 -7.69
N LYS A 205 -1.29 -8.22 -8.12
CA LYS A 205 -1.81 -8.51 -9.47
C LYS A 205 -0.96 -7.84 -10.57
N ILE A 206 -0.52 -6.60 -10.36
CA ILE A 206 0.40 -5.89 -11.28
C ILE A 206 1.73 -6.63 -11.39
N LEU A 207 2.34 -7.00 -10.25
CA LEU A 207 3.59 -7.78 -10.24
C LEU A 207 3.44 -9.15 -10.92
N ARG A 208 2.30 -9.82 -10.74
CA ARG A 208 2.01 -11.09 -11.42
C ARG A 208 1.90 -10.90 -12.94
N SER A 209 1.25 -9.83 -13.38
CA SER A 209 1.18 -9.44 -14.80
C SER A 209 2.57 -9.18 -15.38
N LEU A 210 3.41 -8.44 -14.64
CA LEU A 210 4.80 -8.18 -15.00
C LEU A 210 5.59 -9.50 -15.19
N ILE A 211 5.45 -10.48 -14.29
CA ILE A 211 6.10 -11.79 -14.45
C ILE A 211 5.65 -12.48 -15.75
N VAL A 212 4.36 -12.43 -16.08
CA VAL A 212 3.81 -13.07 -17.30
C VAL A 212 4.31 -12.37 -18.56
N LYS A 213 4.39 -11.05 -18.57
CA LYS A 213 4.87 -10.25 -19.71
C LYS A 213 6.33 -10.55 -20.10
N TYR A 214 7.16 -10.92 -19.12
CA TYR A 214 8.60 -11.14 -19.28
C TYR A 214 9.02 -12.62 -19.15
N ALA A 215 8.05 -13.55 -19.17
CA ALA A 215 8.26 -14.99 -19.12
C ALA A 215 8.81 -15.58 -20.44
#